data_AF-A0A943FUD4-F1
#
_entry.id   AF-A0A943FUD4-F1
#
_cell.length_a   1.000
_cell.length_b   1.000
_cell.length_c   1.000
_cell.angle_alpha   90.00
_cell.angle_beta   90.00
_cell.angle_gamma   90.00
#
_symmetry.space_group_name_H-M   'P 1'
#
loop_
_entity.id
_entity.type
_entity.pdbx_description
1 polymer ?
#
loop_
_entity_poly.entity_id
_entity_poly.type
_entity_poly.pdbx_seq_one_letter_code
_entity_poly.pdbx_strand_id
1 'polypeptide(L)'
;MLTTLAAPAFAGTWYIEDGDITVKAGETEGTNKVSQGANQEVEDTDTIIKNREDTASSNTVTIEAEKKDDKVEVTLKDVNIDTSSRNKAAVSVTGSGNTTIKLDGDNHLTGGNGSSGISSSGSLTITGGETDSLTAKGGSGEDGGDGIFSKDLTISGGTVTATGGGSTGSDRPCGYGIFSTNTTTISGGTVTATGGDSTGSYSSGGYGIYSSGVTISGGTVTANGGSGKDGSGDGIFSFDPVAISGGTVTAKGGSGEDGEDGGDGIRSFDPVAISGGTVTAKGGSGEDGSGGRGIISTKSVTISGGTVNANGGSGKNGNGGSGIIGSGRVAVSGGTVNAAGGDGGNGKDGGDGIYSSDIDLSGSLELTAKAGSPNGKALSQKGSELVLDTIKDKLGPGAKVTATDADGKVIDQVPTPRPVEPEGPVIPEESSSSSDGGSATPSAPASPLPGLTVTDKSGAVIDSISTQSGNTLTVCVGRFTASFRISLAALRQLRAEGIKAITFQTILCSTTLSVDELLAMGGEDAEAVLTHRFTDSSLTVG
;
A
#
# COMPACT_ATOMS: atom_id res chain seq x y z
N MET A 1 -12.39 -55.86 8.41
CA MET A 1 -12.24 -54.40 8.39
C MET A 1 -10.89 -54.12 9.04
N LEU A 2 -9.85 -53.96 8.22
CA LEU A 2 -8.50 -53.72 8.72
C LEU A 2 -8.43 -52.24 9.06
N THR A 3 -8.60 -51.90 10.34
CA THR A 3 -8.31 -50.55 10.84
C THR A 3 -6.80 -50.37 10.76
N THR A 4 -6.32 -49.76 9.68
CA THR A 4 -4.97 -49.20 9.61
C THR A 4 -4.85 -48.18 10.73
N LEU A 5 -4.10 -48.54 11.79
CA LEU A 5 -3.66 -47.59 12.80
C LEU A 5 -2.78 -46.57 12.07
N ALA A 6 -3.29 -45.37 11.82
CA ALA A 6 -2.45 -44.25 11.39
C ALA A 6 -1.41 -44.05 12.51
N ALA A 7 -0.14 -44.22 12.18
CA ALA A 7 0.93 -43.85 13.09
C ALA A 7 0.82 -42.34 13.33
N PRO A 8 1.02 -41.85 14.56
CA PRO A 8 0.99 -40.42 14.81
C PRO A 8 2.04 -39.73 13.94
N ALA A 9 1.62 -38.72 13.18
CA ALA A 9 2.51 -37.92 12.36
C ALA A 9 3.62 -37.31 13.22
N PHE A 10 4.85 -37.35 12.70
CA PHE A 10 6.04 -36.92 13.42
C PHE A 10 6.22 -35.41 13.26
N ALA A 11 6.44 -34.65 14.33
CA ALA A 11 6.85 -33.25 14.22
C ALA A 11 8.37 -33.17 13.97
N GLY A 12 8.78 -33.31 12.72
CA GLY A 12 10.18 -33.40 12.33
C GLY A 12 10.86 -32.06 12.14
N THR A 13 12.07 -31.94 12.67
CA THR A 13 13.02 -30.90 12.27
C THR A 13 13.95 -31.48 11.21
N TRP A 14 13.95 -30.89 10.03
CA TRP A 14 14.72 -31.34 8.87
C TRP A 14 15.89 -30.39 8.63
N TYR A 15 17.11 -30.94 8.65
CA TYR A 15 18.35 -30.17 8.47
C TYR A 15 18.74 -30.14 7.01
N ILE A 16 18.77 -28.96 6.36
CA ILE A 16 19.00 -28.84 4.92
C ILE A 16 20.38 -29.37 4.46
N GLU A 17 21.32 -29.55 5.37
CA GLU A 17 22.63 -30.14 5.10
C GLU A 17 22.56 -31.65 4.80
N ASP A 18 21.55 -32.35 5.30
CA ASP A 18 21.42 -33.81 5.18
C ASP A 18 20.92 -34.25 3.77
N GLY A 19 20.54 -33.30 2.91
CA GLY A 19 20.18 -33.53 1.51
C GLY A 19 19.04 -32.62 1.02
N ASP A 20 18.73 -32.72 -0.27
CA ASP A 20 17.54 -32.09 -0.86
C ASP A 20 16.28 -32.59 -0.12
N ILE A 21 15.36 -31.69 0.24
CA ILE A 21 14.13 -31.99 0.97
C ILE A 21 12.94 -31.85 0.02
N THR A 22 12.05 -32.84 0.02
CA THR A 22 10.76 -32.76 -0.68
C THR A 22 9.63 -32.85 0.33
N VAL A 23 8.70 -31.90 0.29
CA VAL A 23 7.49 -31.84 1.11
C VAL A 23 6.28 -31.96 0.20
N LYS A 24 5.33 -32.84 0.53
CA LYS A 24 4.08 -33.03 -0.20
C LYS A 24 2.89 -32.93 0.74
N ALA A 25 1.69 -32.74 0.19
CA ALA A 25 0.47 -32.85 0.98
C ALA A 25 0.30 -34.26 1.57
N GLY A 26 -0.07 -34.32 2.85
CA GLY A 26 -0.36 -35.55 3.56
C GLY A 26 -1.65 -36.23 3.12
N GLU A 27 -1.82 -37.48 3.54
CA GLU A 27 -3.12 -38.19 3.39
C GLU A 27 -4.12 -37.74 4.46
N THR A 28 -3.62 -37.24 5.58
CA THR A 28 -4.41 -36.71 6.69
C THR A 28 -4.47 -35.18 6.59
N GLU A 29 -5.62 -34.58 6.86
CA GLU A 29 -5.75 -33.12 6.86
C GLU A 29 -4.78 -32.48 7.87
N GLY A 30 -4.01 -31.49 7.41
CA GLY A 30 -3.02 -30.78 8.24
C GLY A 30 -1.68 -31.51 8.39
N THR A 31 -1.48 -32.65 7.71
CA THR A 31 -0.18 -33.33 7.65
C THR A 31 0.51 -33.09 6.32
N ASN A 32 1.83 -33.20 6.33
CA ASN A 32 2.66 -33.28 5.15
C ASN A 32 3.24 -34.69 5.02
N LYS A 33 3.76 -35.02 3.85
CA LYS A 33 4.71 -36.11 3.68
C LYS A 33 6.06 -35.53 3.30
N VAL A 34 7.11 -35.92 4.01
CA VAL A 34 8.45 -35.34 3.85
C VAL A 34 9.45 -36.44 3.52
N SER A 35 10.31 -36.20 2.54
CA SER A 35 11.47 -37.04 2.23
C SER A 35 12.72 -36.19 2.13
N GLN A 36 13.88 -36.80 2.38
CA GLN A 36 15.17 -36.10 2.31
C GLN A 36 16.26 -37.00 1.74
N GLY A 37 16.93 -36.54 0.69
CA GLY A 37 17.96 -37.31 -0.01
C GLY A 37 17.44 -38.65 -0.51
N ALA A 38 18.07 -39.76 -0.08
CA ALA A 38 17.66 -41.13 -0.42
C ALA A 38 16.74 -41.79 0.64
N ASN A 39 16.34 -41.03 1.68
CA ASN A 39 15.51 -41.56 2.75
C ASN A 39 14.05 -41.70 2.31
N GLN A 40 13.33 -42.61 2.97
CA GLN A 40 11.91 -42.83 2.70
C GLN A 40 11.06 -41.64 3.15
N GLU A 41 9.93 -41.49 2.48
CA GLU A 41 8.91 -40.50 2.80
C GLU A 41 8.20 -40.84 4.12
N VAL A 42 8.05 -39.86 5.00
CA VAL A 42 7.41 -40.00 6.31
C VAL A 42 6.30 -38.95 6.47
N GLU A 43 5.23 -39.31 7.19
CA GLU A 43 4.16 -38.36 7.51
C GLU A 43 4.60 -37.43 8.65
N ASP A 44 4.39 -36.13 8.48
CA ASP A 44 4.91 -35.08 9.32
C ASP A 44 3.84 -34.02 9.62
N THR A 45 3.88 -33.44 10.81
CA THR A 45 3.05 -32.29 11.21
C THR A 45 3.96 -31.15 11.64
N ASP A 46 3.61 -29.92 11.28
CA ASP A 46 4.42 -28.74 11.60
C ASP A 46 5.86 -28.87 11.06
N THR A 47 5.98 -29.24 9.78
CA THR A 47 7.28 -29.46 9.14
C THR A 47 8.18 -28.23 9.25
N ILE A 48 9.30 -28.37 9.97
CA ILE A 48 10.31 -27.32 10.15
C ILE A 48 11.56 -27.70 9.37
N ILE A 49 12.03 -26.80 8.49
CA ILE A 49 13.29 -26.92 7.77
C ILE A 49 14.25 -25.86 8.32
N LYS A 50 15.47 -26.28 8.68
CA LYS A 50 16.49 -25.36 9.21
C LYS A 50 17.90 -25.76 8.81
N ASN A 51 18.85 -24.86 9.03
CA ASN A 51 20.26 -25.20 9.08
C ASN A 51 20.65 -25.70 10.48
N ARG A 52 21.64 -26.59 10.52
CA ARG A 52 22.40 -26.96 11.72
C ARG A 52 23.54 -25.98 11.95
N GLU A 53 24.20 -25.58 10.87
CA GLU A 53 25.39 -24.72 10.86
C GLU A 53 25.10 -23.43 10.08
N ASP A 54 25.77 -22.33 10.40
CA ASP A 54 25.57 -21.03 9.74
C ASP A 54 26.00 -21.01 8.25
N THR A 55 26.65 -22.08 7.78
CA THR A 55 27.14 -22.20 6.41
C THR A 55 25.99 -22.53 5.45
N ALA A 56 25.92 -21.81 4.33
CA ALA A 56 24.90 -22.04 3.31
C ALA A 56 24.99 -23.47 2.74
N SER A 57 23.83 -24.11 2.61
CA SER A 57 23.70 -25.41 1.95
C SER A 57 23.44 -25.22 0.45
N SER A 58 24.01 -26.10 -0.38
CA SER A 58 23.68 -26.13 -1.81
C SER A 58 22.43 -26.95 -2.14
N ASN A 59 21.86 -27.64 -1.14
CA ASN A 59 20.67 -28.46 -1.32
C ASN A 59 19.41 -27.62 -1.47
N THR A 60 18.38 -28.20 -2.08
CA THR A 60 17.13 -27.51 -2.40
C THR A 60 15.96 -28.01 -1.58
N VAL A 61 14.93 -27.17 -1.43
CA VAL A 61 13.61 -27.59 -0.94
C VAL A 61 12.62 -27.63 -2.10
N THR A 62 11.91 -28.74 -2.25
CA THR A 62 10.78 -28.87 -3.19
C THR A 62 9.49 -29.07 -2.42
N ILE A 63 8.46 -28.30 -2.73
CA ILE A 63 7.13 -28.40 -2.12
C ILE A 63 6.14 -28.75 -3.21
N GLU A 64 5.47 -29.90 -3.09
CA GLU A 64 4.55 -30.44 -4.09
C GLU A 64 3.10 -30.40 -3.55
N ALA A 65 2.33 -29.42 -4.03
CA ALA A 65 0.90 -29.29 -3.79
C ALA A 65 0.16 -29.58 -5.10
N GLU A 66 0.20 -30.84 -5.58
CA GLU A 66 -0.19 -31.22 -6.94
C GLU A 66 -1.64 -30.82 -7.29
N LYS A 67 -2.59 -31.12 -6.40
CA LYS A 67 -4.03 -30.93 -6.64
C LYS A 67 -4.50 -29.60 -6.05
N LYS A 68 -5.56 -29.06 -6.65
CA LYS A 68 -6.13 -27.77 -6.26
C LYS A 68 -6.52 -27.67 -4.77
N ASP A 69 -6.97 -28.79 -4.20
CA ASP A 69 -7.42 -28.85 -2.81
C ASP A 69 -6.28 -29.21 -1.83
N ASP A 70 -5.08 -29.51 -2.35
CA ASP A 70 -3.92 -29.77 -1.52
C ASP A 70 -3.50 -28.50 -0.78
N LYS A 71 -3.10 -28.69 0.48
CA LYS A 71 -2.56 -27.64 1.34
C LYS A 71 -1.26 -28.15 1.92
N VAL A 72 -0.17 -27.41 1.69
CA VAL A 72 1.14 -27.73 2.25
C VAL A 72 1.62 -26.54 3.07
N GLU A 73 1.95 -26.77 4.32
CA GLU A 73 2.50 -25.75 5.21
C GLU A 73 3.90 -26.13 5.67
N VAL A 74 4.88 -25.24 5.48
CA VAL A 74 6.27 -25.46 5.88
C VAL A 74 6.76 -24.27 6.68
N THR A 75 7.48 -24.52 7.76
CA THR A 75 8.21 -23.48 8.49
C THR A 75 9.67 -23.49 8.06
N LEU A 76 10.16 -22.35 7.60
CA LEU A 76 11.59 -22.12 7.39
C LEU A 76 12.13 -21.44 8.65
N LYS A 77 13.09 -22.09 9.31
CA LYS A 77 13.71 -21.60 10.53
C LYS A 77 15.20 -21.41 10.34
N ASP A 78 15.67 -20.16 10.30
CA ASP A 78 17.08 -19.83 10.11
C ASP A 78 17.73 -20.61 8.94
N VAL A 79 16.99 -20.78 7.84
CA VAL A 79 17.46 -21.57 6.69
C VAL A 79 18.35 -20.72 5.79
N ASN A 80 19.46 -21.27 5.33
CA ASN A 80 20.41 -20.63 4.42
C ASN A 80 20.75 -21.59 3.28
N ILE A 81 20.17 -21.32 2.11
CA ILE A 81 20.33 -22.10 0.88
C ILE A 81 20.99 -21.23 -0.18
N ASP A 82 22.11 -21.69 -0.72
CA ASP A 82 22.80 -21.07 -1.84
C ASP A 82 22.97 -22.07 -2.99
N THR A 83 22.13 -21.91 -3.99
CA THR A 83 22.14 -22.74 -5.20
C THR A 83 22.89 -22.10 -6.35
N SER A 84 23.71 -21.06 -6.13
CA SER A 84 24.49 -20.36 -7.18
C SER A 84 25.37 -21.27 -8.05
N SER A 85 25.84 -22.38 -7.48
CA SER A 85 26.61 -23.43 -8.18
C SER A 85 25.74 -24.43 -8.95
N ARG A 86 24.42 -24.33 -8.83
CA ARG A 86 23.40 -25.14 -9.46
C ARG A 86 22.57 -24.25 -10.40
N ASN A 87 21.78 -24.86 -11.28
CA ASN A 87 20.82 -24.15 -12.13
C ASN A 87 19.40 -24.46 -11.63
N LYS A 88 19.15 -24.16 -10.35
CA LYS A 88 17.90 -24.48 -9.66
C LYS A 88 17.50 -23.31 -8.76
N ALA A 89 16.21 -23.22 -8.44
CA ALA A 89 15.75 -22.38 -7.34
C ALA A 89 16.16 -22.99 -5.99
N ALA A 90 16.35 -22.15 -4.98
CA ALA A 90 16.59 -22.61 -3.60
C ALA A 90 15.35 -23.32 -3.03
N VAL A 91 14.17 -22.74 -3.28
CA VAL A 91 12.88 -23.35 -2.97
C VAL A 91 12.01 -23.39 -4.23
N SER A 92 11.46 -24.56 -4.54
CA SER A 92 10.54 -24.77 -5.66
C SER A 92 9.19 -25.25 -5.16
N VAL A 93 8.10 -24.62 -5.60
CA VAL A 93 6.72 -25.01 -5.31
C VAL A 93 6.03 -25.44 -6.60
N THR A 94 5.55 -26.67 -6.64
CA THR A 94 4.91 -27.27 -7.81
C THR A 94 3.47 -27.65 -7.54
N GLY A 95 2.65 -27.64 -8.59
CA GLY A 95 1.26 -28.04 -8.52
C GLY A 95 0.28 -26.88 -8.42
N SER A 96 -1.00 -27.22 -8.23
CA SER A 96 -2.12 -26.28 -8.28
C SER A 96 -2.73 -25.94 -6.92
N GLY A 97 -2.29 -26.63 -5.86
CA GLY A 97 -2.72 -26.42 -4.49
C GLY A 97 -2.09 -25.18 -3.85
N ASN A 98 -2.48 -24.95 -2.59
CA ASN A 98 -2.02 -23.81 -1.82
C ASN A 98 -0.83 -24.19 -0.95
N THR A 99 0.23 -23.40 -1.05
CA THR A 99 1.43 -23.57 -0.22
C THR A 99 1.59 -22.38 0.71
N THR A 100 1.84 -22.65 1.99
CA THR A 100 2.18 -21.63 2.99
C THR A 100 3.60 -21.84 3.48
N ILE A 101 4.43 -20.82 3.35
CA ILE A 101 5.74 -20.74 3.99
C ILE A 101 5.61 -19.83 5.22
N LYS A 102 5.85 -20.40 6.40
CA LYS A 102 5.96 -19.67 7.67
C LYS A 102 7.43 -19.36 7.92
N LEU A 103 7.73 -18.09 8.20
CA LEU A 103 9.07 -17.63 8.52
C LEU A 103 9.25 -17.66 10.04
N ASP A 104 10.37 -18.22 10.47
CA ASP A 104 10.88 -18.19 11.84
C ASP A 104 12.38 -17.83 11.76
N GLY A 105 12.81 -16.80 12.45
CA GLY A 105 14.21 -16.34 12.40
C GLY A 105 14.64 -15.79 11.03
N ASP A 106 15.92 -15.90 10.69
CA ASP A 106 16.51 -15.23 9.51
C ASP A 106 16.82 -16.19 8.35
N ASN A 107 16.00 -16.14 7.30
CA ASN A 107 16.03 -17.10 6.20
C ASN A 107 16.61 -16.49 4.92
N HIS A 108 17.56 -17.17 4.28
CA HIS A 108 18.27 -16.73 3.07
C HIS A 108 18.17 -17.79 1.97
N LEU A 109 17.62 -17.42 0.82
CA LEU A 109 17.36 -18.31 -0.32
C LEU A 109 17.96 -17.70 -1.58
N THR A 110 19.11 -18.21 -2.02
CA THR A 110 19.79 -17.75 -3.24
C THR A 110 19.64 -18.76 -4.36
N GLY A 111 19.06 -18.32 -5.46
CA GLY A 111 18.87 -19.09 -6.69
C GLY A 111 20.17 -19.27 -7.48
N GLY A 112 20.20 -20.34 -8.25
CA GLY A 112 21.20 -20.61 -9.28
C GLY A 112 21.21 -19.62 -10.43
N ASN A 113 22.19 -19.73 -11.33
CA ASN A 113 22.28 -18.89 -12.53
C ASN A 113 20.94 -18.87 -13.30
N GLY A 114 20.36 -17.69 -13.51
CA GLY A 114 19.05 -17.49 -14.14
C GLY A 114 17.85 -18.07 -13.39
N SER A 115 18.06 -18.59 -12.17
CA SER A 115 17.05 -19.27 -11.37
C SER A 115 16.59 -18.41 -10.21
N SER A 116 15.31 -18.51 -9.85
CA SER A 116 14.74 -17.68 -8.81
C SER A 116 15.19 -18.10 -7.40
N GLY A 117 15.15 -17.19 -6.43
CA GLY A 117 15.31 -17.56 -5.01
C GLY A 117 14.19 -18.52 -4.58
N ILE A 118 12.95 -18.12 -4.85
CA ILE A 118 11.76 -18.97 -4.75
C ILE A 118 11.10 -19.04 -6.12
N SER A 119 10.72 -20.24 -6.58
CA SER A 119 9.94 -20.43 -7.79
C SER A 119 8.66 -21.21 -7.48
N SER A 120 7.50 -20.63 -7.73
CA SER A 120 6.20 -21.26 -7.50
C SER A 120 5.35 -21.29 -8.77
N SER A 121 4.97 -22.47 -9.21
CA SER A 121 3.94 -22.62 -10.27
C SER A 121 2.50 -22.55 -9.73
N GLY A 122 2.34 -22.66 -8.41
CA GLY A 122 1.07 -22.60 -7.70
C GLY A 122 0.91 -21.34 -6.86
N SER A 123 -0.13 -21.33 -6.02
CA SER A 123 -0.40 -20.25 -5.07
C SER A 123 0.55 -20.34 -3.88
N LEU A 124 1.25 -19.23 -3.61
CA LEU A 124 2.21 -19.13 -2.52
C LEU A 124 1.76 -18.08 -1.50
N THR A 125 1.70 -18.48 -0.23
CA THR A 125 1.49 -17.59 0.90
C THR A 125 2.75 -17.54 1.75
N ILE A 126 3.21 -16.33 2.09
CA ILE A 126 4.33 -16.10 3.01
C ILE A 126 3.81 -15.36 4.23
N THR A 127 4.15 -15.89 5.41
CA THR A 127 3.73 -15.36 6.71
C THR A 127 4.90 -15.39 7.70
N GLY A 128 4.90 -14.52 8.70
CA GLY A 128 5.94 -14.46 9.72
C GLY A 128 5.63 -13.38 10.76
N GLY A 129 6.29 -13.46 11.92
CA GLY A 129 6.28 -12.41 12.93
C GLY A 129 7.10 -11.20 12.51
N GLU A 130 7.09 -10.14 13.33
CA GLU A 130 7.80 -8.88 13.01
C GLU A 130 9.33 -9.04 12.93
N THR A 131 9.88 -10.03 13.62
CA THR A 131 11.32 -10.33 13.69
C THR A 131 11.77 -11.40 12.70
N ASP A 132 10.84 -12.06 12.01
CA ASP A 132 11.15 -13.16 11.10
C ASP A 132 11.39 -12.61 9.70
N SER A 133 12.47 -13.05 9.05
CA SER A 133 12.91 -12.53 7.76
C SER A 133 13.07 -13.61 6.71
N LEU A 134 12.89 -13.18 5.46
CA LEU A 134 13.18 -13.92 4.25
C LEU A 134 13.95 -13.01 3.28
N THR A 135 15.14 -13.42 2.90
CA THR A 135 15.91 -12.85 1.80
C THR A 135 15.91 -13.84 0.64
N ALA A 136 15.08 -13.58 -0.38
CA ALA A 136 14.99 -14.38 -1.60
C ALA A 136 15.73 -13.66 -2.74
N LYS A 137 16.84 -14.23 -3.21
CA LYS A 137 17.69 -13.65 -4.24
C LYS A 137 17.71 -14.54 -5.48
N GLY A 138 17.34 -13.98 -6.63
CA GLY A 138 17.54 -14.62 -7.91
C GLY A 138 19.01 -14.65 -8.32
N GLY A 139 19.44 -15.73 -8.95
CA GLY A 139 20.81 -15.83 -9.42
C GLY A 139 21.05 -14.97 -10.66
N SER A 140 22.24 -14.38 -10.74
CA SER A 140 22.66 -13.55 -11.87
C SER A 140 23.41 -14.38 -12.90
N GLY A 141 23.41 -13.94 -14.16
CA GLY A 141 24.20 -14.57 -15.22
C GLY A 141 23.85 -14.08 -16.61
N GLU A 142 23.70 -14.99 -17.58
CA GLU A 142 23.23 -14.61 -18.91
C GLU A 142 21.77 -14.15 -18.86
N ASP A 143 20.96 -14.81 -18.03
CA ASP A 143 19.60 -14.40 -17.64
C ASP A 143 19.61 -14.10 -16.13
N GLY A 144 18.79 -13.13 -15.72
CA GLY A 144 18.54 -12.87 -14.30
C GLY A 144 17.36 -13.69 -13.78
N GLY A 145 17.54 -14.45 -12.70
CA GLY A 145 16.44 -15.12 -12.01
C GLY A 145 15.66 -14.16 -11.10
N ASP A 146 14.38 -14.43 -10.83
CA ASP A 146 13.58 -13.58 -9.94
C ASP A 146 13.96 -13.75 -8.45
N GLY A 147 13.73 -12.74 -7.61
CA GLY A 147 13.76 -12.96 -6.16
C GLY A 147 12.71 -13.99 -5.77
N ILE A 148 11.45 -13.70 -6.10
CA ILE A 148 10.30 -14.59 -5.94
C ILE A 148 9.51 -14.63 -7.25
N PHE A 149 9.44 -15.80 -7.86
CA PHE A 149 8.53 -16.11 -8.95
C PHE A 149 7.32 -16.89 -8.41
N SER A 150 6.11 -16.51 -8.81
CA SER A 150 4.89 -17.21 -8.43
C SER A 150 3.80 -17.16 -9.50
N LYS A 151 2.77 -17.99 -9.34
CA LYS A 151 1.48 -17.74 -10.00
C LYS A 151 0.69 -16.68 -9.24
N ASP A 152 0.38 -16.97 -8.00
CA ASP A 152 -0.29 -16.09 -7.06
C ASP A 152 0.59 -15.95 -5.82
N LEU A 153 0.79 -14.72 -5.36
CA LEU A 153 1.56 -14.42 -4.16
C LEU A 153 0.71 -13.68 -3.14
N THR A 154 0.69 -14.19 -1.91
CA THR A 154 0.16 -13.48 -0.74
C THR A 154 1.25 -13.31 0.30
N ILE A 155 1.50 -12.07 0.74
CA ILE A 155 2.37 -11.76 1.87
C ILE A 155 1.52 -11.11 2.97
N SER A 156 1.58 -11.66 4.18
CA SER A 156 0.78 -11.17 5.32
C SER A 156 1.60 -10.77 6.54
N GLY A 157 2.90 -11.09 6.58
CA GLY A 157 3.78 -10.78 7.70
C GLY A 157 5.24 -11.07 7.37
N GLY A 158 6.13 -10.86 8.35
CA GLY A 158 7.58 -10.99 8.18
C GLY A 158 8.23 -9.80 7.48
N THR A 159 9.56 -9.83 7.46
CA THR A 159 10.40 -8.97 6.61
C THR A 159 10.84 -9.76 5.38
N VAL A 160 10.23 -9.47 4.22
CA VAL A 160 10.50 -10.15 2.96
C VAL A 160 11.32 -9.24 2.04
N THR A 161 12.54 -9.63 1.74
CA THR A 161 13.42 -8.99 0.75
C THR A 161 13.56 -9.90 -0.46
N ALA A 162 13.03 -9.48 -1.59
CA ALA A 162 13.07 -10.20 -2.85
C ALA A 162 13.89 -9.42 -3.89
N THR A 163 15.01 -9.97 -4.33
CA THR A 163 15.94 -9.30 -5.23
C THR A 163 16.15 -10.11 -6.50
N GLY A 164 15.84 -9.51 -7.64
CA GLY A 164 16.11 -10.08 -8.96
C GLY A 164 17.61 -10.15 -9.26
N GLY A 165 18.02 -11.19 -9.98
CA GLY A 165 19.36 -11.35 -10.50
C GLY A 165 19.62 -10.39 -11.67
N GLY A 166 20.83 -9.85 -11.75
CA GLY A 166 21.24 -9.04 -12.90
C GLY A 166 21.47 -9.90 -14.15
N SER A 167 21.33 -9.26 -15.31
CA SER A 167 21.65 -9.87 -16.60
C SER A 167 22.93 -9.27 -17.20
N THR A 168 23.77 -10.15 -17.72
CA THR A 168 24.95 -9.82 -18.53
C THR A 168 24.78 -10.24 -19.99
N GLY A 169 23.71 -10.98 -20.31
CA GLY A 169 23.45 -11.50 -21.64
C GLY A 169 22.85 -10.44 -22.56
N SER A 170 23.15 -10.54 -23.86
CA SER A 170 22.49 -9.72 -24.88
C SER A 170 21.06 -10.23 -25.14
N ASP A 171 20.08 -9.33 -25.27
CA ASP A 171 18.66 -9.65 -25.48
C ASP A 171 18.03 -10.53 -24.37
N ARG A 172 18.59 -10.51 -23.16
CA ARG A 172 18.16 -11.38 -22.05
C ARG A 172 17.64 -10.60 -20.86
N PRO A 173 16.45 -10.93 -20.32
CA PRO A 173 15.83 -10.15 -19.26
C PRO A 173 16.60 -10.25 -17.94
N CYS A 174 16.57 -9.17 -17.17
CA CYS A 174 16.92 -9.21 -15.76
C CYS A 174 15.80 -9.84 -14.95
N GLY A 175 16.17 -10.37 -13.78
CA GLY A 175 15.21 -10.91 -12.84
C GLY A 175 14.40 -9.81 -12.17
N TYR A 176 13.17 -10.11 -11.84
CA TYR A 176 12.29 -9.24 -11.07
C TYR A 176 12.50 -9.44 -9.57
N GLY A 177 12.19 -8.42 -8.77
CA GLY A 177 12.14 -8.60 -7.32
C GLY A 177 11.06 -9.63 -6.98
N ILE A 178 9.82 -9.31 -7.34
CA ILE A 178 8.65 -10.19 -7.27
C ILE A 178 8.00 -10.27 -8.65
N PHE A 179 7.79 -11.48 -9.14
CA PHE A 179 7.01 -11.78 -10.33
C PHE A 179 5.87 -12.73 -9.98
N SER A 180 4.62 -12.26 -10.12
CA SER A 180 3.45 -13.13 -10.02
C SER A 180 2.63 -13.09 -11.31
N THR A 181 2.52 -14.22 -12.02
CA THR A 181 1.82 -14.26 -13.32
C THR A 181 0.33 -13.91 -13.24
N ASN A 182 -0.29 -14.05 -12.07
CA ASN A 182 -1.69 -13.69 -11.82
C ASN A 182 -1.80 -12.54 -10.82
N THR A 183 -1.67 -12.80 -9.51
CA THR A 183 -1.89 -11.73 -8.51
C THR A 183 -0.78 -11.63 -7.46
N THR A 184 -0.55 -10.41 -7.00
CA THR A 184 0.27 -10.11 -5.82
C THR A 184 -0.58 -9.38 -4.78
N THR A 185 -0.76 -9.99 -3.61
CA THR A 185 -1.51 -9.43 -2.48
C THR A 185 -0.59 -9.22 -1.29
N ILE A 186 -0.51 -7.99 -0.78
CA ILE A 186 0.28 -7.64 0.40
C ILE A 186 -0.65 -7.01 1.45
N SER A 187 -0.77 -7.67 2.60
CA SER A 187 -1.66 -7.24 3.69
C SER A 187 -0.92 -6.83 4.96
N GLY A 188 0.37 -7.14 5.07
CA GLY A 188 1.19 -6.85 6.24
C GLY A 188 2.67 -7.16 6.00
N GLY A 189 3.49 -6.95 7.03
CA GLY A 189 4.94 -7.13 6.98
C GLY A 189 5.71 -5.96 6.36
N THR A 190 7.02 -6.16 6.22
CA THR A 190 7.94 -5.25 5.51
C THR A 190 8.40 -5.96 4.25
N VAL A 191 7.99 -5.48 3.08
CA VAL A 191 8.32 -6.08 1.78
C VAL A 191 9.25 -5.15 1.01
N THR A 192 10.42 -5.64 0.61
CA THR A 192 11.33 -4.95 -0.30
C THR A 192 11.50 -5.80 -1.55
N ALA A 193 11.05 -5.32 -2.69
CA ALA A 193 11.17 -5.99 -3.97
C ALA A 193 12.04 -5.15 -4.91
N THR A 194 13.20 -5.66 -5.31
CA THR A 194 14.16 -4.94 -6.15
C THR A 194 14.44 -5.73 -7.41
N GLY A 195 14.17 -5.13 -8.57
CA GLY A 195 14.54 -5.73 -9.85
C GLY A 195 16.05 -5.74 -10.08
N GLY A 196 16.52 -6.71 -10.85
CA GLY A 196 17.92 -6.82 -11.23
C GLY A 196 18.33 -5.75 -12.24
N ASP A 197 19.59 -5.32 -12.16
CA ASP A 197 20.15 -4.38 -13.12
C ASP A 197 20.70 -5.11 -14.36
N SER A 198 20.59 -4.46 -15.52
CA SER A 198 21.15 -4.94 -16.78
C SER A 198 22.50 -4.27 -17.06
N THR A 199 23.47 -5.09 -17.47
CA THR A 199 24.73 -4.62 -18.06
C THR A 199 24.90 -5.06 -19.51
N GLY A 200 24.06 -5.99 -19.97
CA GLY A 200 24.05 -6.54 -21.33
C GLY A 200 23.41 -5.59 -22.35
N SER A 201 23.77 -5.76 -23.62
CA SER A 201 23.15 -5.03 -24.73
C SER A 201 21.73 -5.53 -25.01
N TYR A 202 20.81 -4.63 -25.35
CA TYR A 202 19.40 -4.90 -25.59
C TYR A 202 18.67 -5.55 -24.41
N SER A 203 19.10 -5.26 -23.18
CA SER A 203 18.50 -5.81 -21.96
C SER A 203 18.01 -4.71 -21.02
N SER A 204 16.78 -4.87 -20.55
CA SER A 204 16.13 -3.95 -19.62
C SER A 204 16.33 -4.35 -18.16
N GLY A 205 16.33 -3.35 -17.28
CA GLY A 205 16.28 -3.57 -15.85
C GLY A 205 14.98 -4.26 -15.42
N GLY A 206 15.05 -5.10 -14.40
CA GLY A 206 13.90 -5.84 -13.89
C GLY A 206 12.93 -4.93 -13.13
N TYR A 207 11.64 -5.26 -13.11
CA TYR A 207 10.67 -4.62 -12.23
C TYR A 207 10.90 -4.95 -10.76
N GLY A 208 10.53 -4.02 -9.87
CA GLY A 208 10.44 -4.31 -8.43
C GLY A 208 9.35 -5.35 -8.18
N ILE A 209 8.10 -5.01 -8.54
CA ILE A 209 6.95 -5.91 -8.54
C ILE A 209 6.34 -5.95 -9.93
N TYR A 210 6.24 -7.14 -10.51
CA TYR A 210 5.53 -7.39 -11.76
C TYR A 210 4.39 -8.37 -11.52
N SER A 211 3.16 -7.96 -11.83
CA SER A 211 2.01 -8.86 -11.72
C SER A 211 0.93 -8.59 -12.76
N SER A 212 -0.06 -9.49 -12.90
CA SER A 212 -1.27 -9.10 -13.61
C SER A 212 -2.07 -8.16 -12.72
N GLY A 213 -2.40 -8.52 -11.48
CA GLY A 213 -3.05 -7.62 -10.51
C GLY A 213 -2.26 -7.40 -9.23
N VAL A 214 -2.29 -6.18 -8.68
CA VAL A 214 -1.62 -5.84 -7.41
C VAL A 214 -2.61 -5.28 -6.40
N THR A 215 -2.68 -5.88 -5.21
CA THR A 215 -3.48 -5.39 -4.08
C THR A 215 -2.60 -5.19 -2.85
N ILE A 216 -2.60 -3.97 -2.31
CA ILE A 216 -1.87 -3.62 -1.08
C ILE A 216 -2.87 -3.02 -0.09
N SER A 217 -3.07 -3.69 1.05
CA SER A 217 -3.98 -3.26 2.12
C SER A 217 -3.27 -2.89 3.42
N GLY A 218 -1.99 -3.22 3.57
CA GLY A 218 -1.20 -2.93 4.77
C GLY A 218 0.29 -3.21 4.58
N GLY A 219 1.05 -3.05 5.67
CA GLY A 219 2.51 -3.25 5.69
C GLY A 219 3.31 -2.06 5.17
N THR A 220 4.63 -2.25 5.08
CA THR A 220 5.57 -1.33 4.44
C THR A 220 6.12 -2.00 3.18
N VAL A 221 5.81 -1.46 2.00
CA VAL A 221 6.22 -2.01 0.71
C VAL A 221 7.17 -1.05 0.03
N THR A 222 8.35 -1.53 -0.34
CA THR A 222 9.31 -0.83 -1.17
C THR A 222 9.54 -1.63 -2.44
N ALA A 223 9.22 -1.06 -3.60
CA ALA A 223 9.38 -1.69 -4.90
C ALA A 223 10.31 -0.83 -5.77
N ASN A 224 11.47 -1.34 -6.12
CA ASN A 224 12.47 -0.63 -6.90
C ASN A 224 12.69 -1.35 -8.23
N GLY A 225 12.49 -0.65 -9.34
CA GLY A 225 12.91 -1.12 -10.65
C GLY A 225 14.44 -1.07 -10.78
N GLY A 226 14.98 -2.05 -11.48
CA GLY A 226 16.38 -2.11 -11.90
C GLY A 226 16.64 -1.16 -13.06
N SER A 227 17.90 -0.78 -13.20
CA SER A 227 18.39 0.08 -14.29
C SER A 227 18.90 -0.78 -15.45
N GLY A 228 18.87 -0.24 -16.66
CA GLY A 228 19.35 -0.93 -17.85
C GLY A 228 19.63 0.01 -19.01
N LYS A 229 20.49 -0.45 -19.93
CA LYS A 229 20.94 0.33 -21.09
C LYS A 229 19.89 0.45 -22.18
N ASP A 230 19.03 -0.55 -22.31
CA ASP A 230 18.02 -0.65 -23.36
C ASP A 230 16.60 -0.70 -22.76
N GLY A 231 16.46 -0.11 -21.57
CA GLY A 231 15.20 0.01 -20.85
C GLY A 231 15.38 -0.16 -19.35
N SER A 232 14.48 0.46 -18.60
CA SER A 232 14.48 0.45 -17.14
C SER A 232 13.24 -0.24 -16.60
N GLY A 233 13.37 -0.83 -15.42
CA GLY A 233 12.25 -1.48 -14.74
C GLY A 233 11.38 -0.45 -14.01
N ASP A 234 10.08 -0.69 -13.99
CA ASP A 234 9.16 0.05 -13.11
C ASP A 234 9.29 -0.43 -11.66
N GLY A 235 8.93 0.43 -10.71
CA GLY A 235 8.78 0.03 -9.31
C GLY A 235 7.69 -1.03 -9.17
N ILE A 236 6.46 -0.69 -9.58
CA ILE A 236 5.32 -1.61 -9.65
C ILE A 236 4.74 -1.58 -11.06
N PHE A 237 4.64 -2.74 -11.69
CA PHE A 237 4.00 -2.94 -12.99
C PHE A 237 2.82 -3.92 -12.88
N SER A 238 1.69 -3.57 -13.48
CA SER A 238 0.46 -4.37 -13.49
C SER A 238 -0.24 -4.36 -14.85
N PHE A 239 -0.74 -5.51 -15.33
CA PHE A 239 -1.63 -5.54 -16.51
C PHE A 239 -3.09 -5.19 -16.16
N ASP A 240 -3.55 -5.72 -15.04
CA ASP A 240 -4.84 -5.52 -14.38
C ASP A 240 -4.71 -4.42 -13.30
N PRO A 241 -5.77 -4.14 -12.51
CA PRO A 241 -5.75 -2.99 -11.60
C PRO A 241 -4.71 -3.08 -10.51
N VAL A 242 -4.23 -1.90 -10.11
CA VAL A 242 -3.47 -1.69 -8.88
C VAL A 242 -4.38 -1.07 -7.84
N ALA A 243 -4.61 -1.77 -6.73
CA ALA A 243 -5.44 -1.29 -5.63
C ALA A 243 -4.61 -1.11 -4.36
N ILE A 244 -4.55 0.13 -3.85
CA ILE A 244 -3.86 0.47 -2.60
C ILE A 244 -4.90 1.06 -1.63
N SER A 245 -5.10 0.40 -0.50
CA SER A 245 -6.09 0.79 0.51
C SER A 245 -5.46 1.12 1.88
N GLY A 246 -4.19 0.78 2.09
CA GLY A 246 -3.49 1.02 3.34
C GLY A 246 -1.98 0.76 3.24
N GLY A 247 -1.29 0.89 4.38
CA GLY A 247 0.16 0.70 4.46
C GLY A 247 0.99 1.89 3.97
N THR A 248 2.31 1.68 3.91
CA THR A 248 3.28 2.62 3.33
C THR A 248 3.87 1.99 2.09
N VAL A 249 3.66 2.57 0.92
CA VAL A 249 4.14 2.07 -0.37
C VAL A 249 5.15 3.05 -0.94
N THR A 250 6.34 2.59 -1.27
CA THR A 250 7.36 3.35 -1.99
C THR A 250 7.68 2.59 -3.27
N ALA A 251 7.31 3.14 -4.42
CA ALA A 251 7.57 2.55 -5.72
C ALA A 251 8.48 3.47 -6.54
N LYS A 252 9.62 2.97 -6.98
CA LYS A 252 10.64 3.74 -7.69
C LYS A 252 11.00 3.04 -9.00
N GLY A 253 10.90 3.74 -10.11
CA GLY A 253 11.43 3.26 -11.38
C GLY A 253 12.95 3.30 -11.42
N GLY A 254 13.53 2.39 -12.21
CA GLY A 254 14.95 2.34 -12.50
C GLY A 254 15.39 3.42 -13.48
N SER A 255 16.70 3.62 -13.62
CA SER A 255 17.24 4.63 -14.53
C SER A 255 17.44 4.06 -15.94
N GLY A 256 17.10 4.84 -16.96
CA GLY A 256 17.38 4.56 -18.37
C GLY A 256 18.66 5.26 -18.82
N GLU A 257 19.51 4.53 -19.54
CA GLU A 257 20.76 5.01 -20.15
C GLU A 257 20.67 4.95 -21.68
N ASP A 258 21.69 5.44 -22.40
CA ASP A 258 21.93 5.22 -23.85
C ASP A 258 20.79 5.51 -24.86
N GLY A 259 19.76 6.27 -24.46
CA GLY A 259 18.63 6.67 -25.31
C GLY A 259 17.27 6.39 -24.68
N GLU A 260 17.27 5.65 -23.57
CA GLU A 260 16.08 5.03 -23.04
C GLU A 260 15.41 5.80 -21.93
N ASP A 261 14.10 5.57 -21.81
CA ASP A 261 13.27 6.19 -20.79
C ASP A 261 13.58 5.60 -19.40
N GLY A 262 13.43 6.43 -18.37
CA GLY A 262 13.40 6.00 -16.98
C GLY A 262 12.10 5.26 -16.65
N GLY A 263 12.17 4.37 -15.66
CA GLY A 263 11.06 3.49 -15.32
C GLY A 263 9.99 4.24 -14.57
N ASP A 264 8.76 3.78 -14.61
CA ASP A 264 7.68 4.38 -13.85
C ASP A 264 7.74 3.96 -12.38
N GLY A 265 7.24 4.81 -11.48
CA GLY A 265 7.03 4.41 -10.08
C GLY A 265 5.96 3.31 -10.00
N ILE A 266 4.74 3.64 -10.44
CA ILE A 266 3.61 2.71 -10.55
C ILE A 266 3.02 2.79 -11.96
N ARG A 267 2.95 1.66 -12.65
CA ARG A 267 2.33 1.54 -13.97
C ARG A 267 1.27 0.45 -13.99
N SER A 268 0.10 0.79 -14.53
CA SER A 268 -0.95 -0.19 -14.82
C SER A 268 -1.56 -0.01 -16.21
N PHE A 269 -1.91 -1.12 -16.86
CA PHE A 269 -2.76 -1.11 -18.06
C PHE A 269 -4.26 -1.13 -17.76
N ASP A 270 -4.62 -1.15 -16.48
CA ASP A 270 -5.98 -0.98 -15.95
C ASP A 270 -5.98 0.16 -14.91
N PRO A 271 -7.08 0.47 -14.19
CA PRO A 271 -7.09 1.52 -13.21
C PRO A 271 -6.06 1.34 -12.10
N VAL A 272 -5.52 2.48 -11.65
CA VAL A 272 -4.86 2.60 -10.36
C VAL A 272 -5.86 3.23 -9.39
N ALA A 273 -6.16 2.55 -8.30
CA ALA A 273 -7.08 3.03 -7.25
C ALA A 273 -6.34 3.13 -5.91
N ILE A 274 -6.26 4.35 -5.36
CA ILE A 274 -5.67 4.64 -4.05
C ILE A 274 -6.75 5.20 -3.14
N SER A 275 -7.09 4.46 -2.09
CA SER A 275 -8.16 4.82 -1.14
C SER A 275 -7.63 5.10 0.28
N GLY A 276 -6.37 4.79 0.56
CA GLY A 276 -5.75 4.99 1.86
C GLY A 276 -4.24 4.72 1.85
N GLY A 277 -3.62 4.83 3.03
CA GLY A 277 -2.18 4.63 3.21
C GLY A 277 -1.32 5.84 2.82
N THR A 278 0.00 5.62 2.78
CA THR A 278 1.00 6.58 2.27
C THR A 278 1.66 5.99 1.04
N VAL A 279 1.54 6.63 -0.12
CA VAL A 279 2.10 6.17 -1.39
C VAL A 279 3.11 7.19 -1.89
N THR A 280 4.37 6.78 -2.06
CA THR A 280 5.41 7.54 -2.75
C THR A 280 5.74 6.81 -4.04
N ALA A 281 5.41 7.40 -5.18
CA ALA A 281 5.68 6.83 -6.49
C ALA A 281 6.62 7.77 -7.25
N LYS A 282 7.81 7.30 -7.61
CA LYS A 282 8.84 8.12 -8.25
C LYS A 282 9.29 7.49 -9.56
N GLY A 283 9.19 8.24 -10.65
CA GLY A 283 9.79 7.87 -11.91
C GLY A 283 11.31 7.91 -11.85
N GLY A 284 11.95 6.97 -12.56
CA GLY A 284 13.39 6.94 -12.76
C GLY A 284 13.85 8.00 -13.75
N SER A 285 15.15 8.31 -13.74
CA SER A 285 15.73 9.25 -14.69
C SER A 285 16.00 8.61 -16.04
N GLY A 286 15.80 9.36 -17.13
CA GLY A 286 16.33 9.04 -18.45
C GLY A 286 17.52 9.94 -18.76
N GLU A 287 18.67 9.38 -19.12
CA GLU A 287 19.81 10.19 -19.55
C GLU A 287 19.53 10.81 -20.94
N ASP A 288 19.41 9.95 -21.95
CA ASP A 288 19.11 10.37 -23.33
C ASP A 288 17.61 10.25 -23.67
N GLY A 289 16.88 9.41 -22.93
CA GLY A 289 15.43 9.31 -22.99
C GLY A 289 14.69 10.21 -21.99
N SER A 290 13.38 10.01 -21.89
CA SER A 290 12.51 10.76 -20.99
C SER A 290 12.61 10.23 -19.56
N GLY A 291 12.32 11.08 -18.58
CA GLY A 291 12.10 10.62 -17.22
C GLY A 291 10.84 9.76 -17.12
N GLY A 292 10.88 8.73 -16.28
CA GLY A 292 9.72 7.91 -15.97
C GLY A 292 8.65 8.68 -15.21
N ARG A 293 7.42 8.18 -15.19
CA ARG A 293 6.30 8.82 -14.51
C ARG A 293 6.21 8.38 -13.06
N GLY A 294 5.63 9.20 -12.20
CA GLY A 294 5.33 8.79 -10.82
C GLY A 294 4.29 7.67 -10.82
N ILE A 295 3.08 7.99 -11.28
CA ILE A 295 1.96 7.04 -11.42
C ILE A 295 1.40 7.15 -12.85
N ILE A 296 1.21 6.03 -13.53
CA ILE A 296 0.51 5.98 -14.81
C ILE A 296 -0.51 4.85 -14.87
N SER A 297 -1.69 5.17 -15.38
CA SER A 297 -2.65 4.20 -15.90
C SER A 297 -3.01 4.51 -17.36
N THR A 298 -3.09 3.47 -18.19
CA THR A 298 -3.65 3.61 -19.55
C THR A 298 -5.17 3.76 -19.57
N LYS A 299 -5.83 3.61 -18.41
CA LYS A 299 -7.26 3.86 -18.23
C LYS A 299 -7.47 5.04 -17.31
N SER A 300 -7.48 4.82 -16.00
CA SER A 300 -7.75 5.87 -15.03
C SER A 300 -6.92 5.77 -13.76
N VAL A 301 -6.68 6.92 -13.13
CA VAL A 301 -6.15 6.99 -11.77
C VAL A 301 -7.23 7.57 -10.89
N THR A 302 -7.57 6.88 -9.80
CA THR A 302 -8.56 7.34 -8.81
C THR A 302 -7.91 7.41 -7.44
N ILE A 303 -7.96 8.59 -6.82
CA ILE A 303 -7.47 8.82 -5.47
C ILE A 303 -8.66 9.32 -4.61
N SER A 304 -9.07 8.53 -3.63
CA SER A 304 -10.18 8.87 -2.72
C SER A 304 -9.73 9.09 -1.27
N GLY A 305 -8.48 8.78 -0.94
CA GLY A 305 -7.92 8.98 0.39
C GLY A 305 -6.43 8.67 0.48
N GLY A 306 -5.86 8.82 1.68
CA GLY A 306 -4.45 8.60 1.95
C GLY A 306 -3.56 9.82 1.68
N THR A 307 -2.25 9.61 1.70
CA THR A 307 -1.22 10.58 1.31
C THR A 307 -0.50 10.04 0.07
N VAL A 308 -0.51 10.78 -1.03
CA VAL A 308 0.12 10.38 -2.29
C VAL A 308 1.17 11.41 -2.69
N ASN A 309 2.40 10.96 -2.92
CA ASN A 309 3.49 11.76 -3.44
C ASN A 309 3.99 11.12 -4.75
N ALA A 310 3.56 11.68 -5.88
CA ALA A 310 3.80 11.12 -7.20
C ALA A 310 4.69 12.06 -8.01
N ASN A 311 5.94 11.66 -8.22
CA ASN A 311 6.96 12.50 -8.82
C ASN A 311 7.46 11.88 -10.12
N GLY A 312 7.43 12.65 -11.19
CA GLY A 312 8.11 12.30 -12.43
C GLY A 312 9.63 12.31 -12.25
N GLY A 313 10.30 11.46 -13.01
CA GLY A 313 11.74 11.44 -13.16
C GLY A 313 12.23 12.53 -14.10
N SER A 314 13.51 12.85 -14.02
CA SER A 314 14.15 13.82 -14.92
C SER A 314 14.58 13.15 -16.23
N GLY A 315 14.38 13.84 -17.36
CA GLY A 315 15.04 13.52 -18.63
C GLY A 315 16.20 14.48 -18.83
N LYS A 316 17.46 14.03 -18.85
CA LYS A 316 18.62 14.95 -18.98
C LYS A 316 18.72 15.53 -20.40
N ASN A 317 18.52 14.69 -21.42
CA ASN A 317 18.44 15.09 -22.82
C ASN A 317 17.07 14.78 -23.45
N GLY A 318 16.17 14.13 -22.70
CA GLY A 318 14.76 13.93 -23.01
C GLY A 318 13.81 14.78 -22.15
N ASN A 319 12.51 14.49 -22.26
CA ASN A 319 11.50 15.22 -21.49
C ASN A 319 11.45 14.75 -20.04
N GLY A 320 11.00 15.61 -19.13
CA GLY A 320 10.66 15.19 -17.78
C GLY A 320 9.43 14.28 -17.75
N GLY A 321 9.43 13.30 -16.86
CA GLY A 321 8.26 12.46 -16.62
C GLY A 321 7.18 13.22 -15.87
N SER A 322 5.92 12.84 -16.04
CA SER A 322 4.82 13.46 -15.28
C SER A 322 4.65 12.82 -13.90
N GLY A 323 4.10 13.57 -12.94
CA GLY A 323 3.77 13.05 -11.61
C GLY A 323 2.68 11.97 -11.69
N ILE A 324 1.50 12.33 -12.22
CA ILE A 324 0.35 11.42 -12.38
C ILE A 324 -0.19 11.49 -13.81
N ILE A 325 -0.39 10.34 -14.44
CA ILE A 325 -1.05 10.22 -15.75
C ILE A 325 -2.20 9.22 -15.71
N GLY A 326 -3.36 9.63 -16.20
CA GLY A 326 -4.45 8.72 -16.57
C GLY A 326 -4.88 9.02 -18.00
N SER A 327 -4.69 8.09 -18.94
CA SER A 327 -4.98 8.34 -20.37
C SER A 327 -6.47 8.69 -20.60
N GLY A 328 -7.37 8.08 -19.84
CA GLY A 328 -8.80 8.40 -19.83
C GLY A 328 -9.16 9.49 -18.82
N ARG A 329 -8.90 9.23 -17.53
CA ARG A 329 -9.32 10.11 -16.43
C ARG A 329 -8.34 10.07 -15.25
N VAL A 330 -8.11 11.22 -14.63
CA VAL A 330 -7.57 11.31 -13.26
C VAL A 330 -8.66 11.88 -12.37
N ALA A 331 -9.08 11.13 -11.34
CA ALA A 331 -10.08 11.55 -10.37
C ALA A 331 -9.45 11.66 -8.97
N VAL A 332 -9.61 12.80 -8.32
CA VAL A 332 -9.17 13.00 -6.92
C VAL A 332 -10.36 13.53 -6.13
N SER A 333 -10.74 12.81 -5.07
CA SER A 333 -11.93 13.12 -4.25
C SER A 333 -11.63 13.30 -2.76
N GLY A 334 -10.42 12.94 -2.32
CA GLY A 334 -9.99 13.05 -0.93
C GLY A 334 -8.50 12.73 -0.77
N GLY A 335 -8.00 12.90 0.46
CA GLY A 335 -6.61 12.69 0.81
C GLY A 335 -5.70 13.88 0.50
N THR A 336 -4.42 13.72 0.80
CA THR A 336 -3.35 14.68 0.49
C THR A 336 -2.57 14.18 -0.71
N VAL A 337 -2.53 14.95 -1.80
CA VAL A 337 -1.85 14.58 -3.05
C VAL A 337 -0.82 15.64 -3.41
N ASN A 338 0.43 15.23 -3.55
CA ASN A 338 1.51 16.02 -4.10
C ASN A 338 1.93 15.36 -5.41
N ALA A 339 1.70 16.02 -6.53
CA ALA A 339 2.02 15.50 -7.85
C ALA A 339 2.97 16.47 -8.56
N ALA A 340 4.19 16.02 -8.85
CA ALA A 340 5.23 16.87 -9.43
C ALA A 340 5.75 16.29 -10.74
N GLY A 341 5.78 17.14 -11.77
CA GLY A 341 6.51 16.85 -13.00
C GLY A 341 8.02 16.86 -12.77
N GLY A 342 8.72 15.98 -13.47
CA GLY A 342 10.18 15.95 -13.51
C GLY A 342 10.75 16.97 -14.48
N ASP A 343 12.05 17.23 -14.37
CA ASP A 343 12.73 18.21 -15.22
C ASP A 343 13.11 17.62 -16.58
N GLY A 344 12.86 18.39 -17.64
CA GLY A 344 13.44 18.21 -18.97
C GLY A 344 14.72 19.04 -19.08
N GLY A 345 15.84 18.39 -19.37
CA GLY A 345 17.13 19.05 -19.56
C GLY A 345 17.33 19.51 -21.01
N ASN A 346 18.45 20.19 -21.28
CA ASN A 346 18.92 20.57 -22.62
C ASN A 346 17.86 21.17 -23.58
N GLY A 347 16.93 21.96 -23.02
CA GLY A 347 15.89 22.65 -23.78
C GLY A 347 14.69 21.78 -24.17
N LYS A 348 14.55 20.58 -23.57
CA LYS A 348 13.35 19.74 -23.61
C LYS A 348 12.33 20.18 -22.59
N ASP A 349 11.10 19.73 -22.73
CA ASP A 349 10.02 20.08 -21.81
C ASP A 349 10.07 19.21 -20.55
N GLY A 350 9.82 19.83 -19.40
CA GLY A 350 9.52 19.16 -18.15
C GLY A 350 8.16 18.49 -18.19
N GLY A 351 7.96 17.54 -17.30
CA GLY A 351 6.71 16.80 -17.19
C GLY A 351 5.61 17.61 -16.52
N ASP A 352 4.39 17.13 -16.65
CA ASP A 352 3.24 17.72 -15.96
C ASP A 352 3.14 17.20 -14.52
N GLY A 353 2.60 17.98 -13.59
CA GLY A 353 2.22 17.49 -12.27
C GLY A 353 1.17 16.39 -12.39
N ILE A 354 0.03 16.73 -13.01
CA ILE A 354 -1.03 15.79 -13.39
C ILE A 354 -1.39 16.02 -14.86
N TYR A 355 -1.45 14.94 -15.64
CA TYR A 355 -1.87 14.96 -17.04
C TYR A 355 -3.02 13.98 -17.32
N SER A 356 -4.10 14.46 -17.94
CA SER A 356 -5.20 13.61 -18.39
C SER A 356 -6.08 14.28 -19.46
N SER A 357 -6.86 13.47 -20.17
CA SER A 357 -7.98 13.96 -20.98
C SER A 357 -9.09 14.57 -20.12
N ASP A 358 -9.28 14.04 -18.91
CA ASP A 358 -10.30 14.49 -17.96
C ASP A 358 -9.73 14.47 -16.54
N ILE A 359 -9.63 15.65 -15.92
CA ILE A 359 -9.20 15.80 -14.53
C ILE A 359 -10.45 16.14 -13.71
N ASP A 360 -10.89 15.20 -12.88
CA ASP A 360 -12.09 15.33 -12.05
C ASP A 360 -11.70 15.50 -10.58
N LEU A 361 -11.73 16.75 -10.10
CA LEU A 361 -11.42 17.10 -8.72
C LEU A 361 -12.72 17.40 -7.97
N SER A 362 -12.93 16.76 -6.83
CA SER A 362 -14.15 16.89 -6.03
C SER A 362 -13.91 16.59 -4.54
N GLY A 363 -14.94 16.73 -3.70
CA GLY A 363 -14.85 16.29 -2.30
C GLY A 363 -13.84 17.10 -1.47
N SER A 364 -13.35 16.52 -0.37
CA SER A 364 -12.52 17.24 0.63
C SER A 364 -11.04 16.88 0.49
N LEU A 365 -10.44 17.26 -0.64
CA LEU A 365 -9.06 16.91 -0.99
C LEU A 365 -8.06 18.04 -0.64
N GLU A 366 -6.79 17.69 -0.43
CA GLU A 366 -5.66 18.63 -0.39
C GLU A 366 -4.67 18.28 -1.51
N LEU A 367 -4.69 19.00 -2.61
CA LEU A 367 -3.87 18.75 -3.80
C LEU A 367 -2.87 19.89 -4.03
N THR A 368 -1.61 19.52 -4.15
CA THR A 368 -0.56 20.37 -4.73
C THR A 368 -0.04 19.71 -6.00
N ALA A 369 -0.26 20.36 -7.13
CA ALA A 369 0.30 19.95 -8.41
C ALA A 369 1.40 20.92 -8.83
N LYS A 370 2.57 20.39 -9.19
CA LYS A 370 3.76 21.17 -9.55
C LYS A 370 4.21 20.82 -10.96
N ALA A 371 4.40 21.84 -11.79
CA ALA A 371 5.01 21.71 -13.11
C ALA A 371 6.48 21.27 -13.04
N GLY A 372 6.93 20.49 -14.03
CA GLY A 372 8.34 20.23 -14.28
C GLY A 372 8.99 21.35 -15.09
N SER A 373 10.29 21.57 -14.90
CA SER A 373 11.03 22.59 -15.65
C SER A 373 11.59 22.03 -16.95
N PRO A 374 11.67 22.80 -18.06
CA PRO A 374 10.87 23.98 -18.39
C PRO A 374 9.50 23.59 -18.98
N ASN A 375 8.56 24.53 -19.08
CA ASN A 375 7.31 24.38 -19.85
C ASN A 375 6.29 23.30 -19.40
N GLY A 376 6.59 22.50 -18.38
CA GLY A 376 5.60 21.60 -17.79
C GLY A 376 4.40 22.36 -17.23
N LYS A 377 3.28 21.66 -17.05
CA LYS A 377 2.05 22.18 -16.46
C LYS A 377 1.80 21.59 -15.09
N ALA A 378 1.13 22.33 -14.21
CA ALA A 378 0.75 21.75 -12.94
C ALA A 378 -0.42 20.78 -13.15
N LEU A 379 -1.48 21.26 -13.79
CA LEU A 379 -2.70 20.49 -14.10
C LEU A 379 -2.99 20.57 -15.59
N SER A 380 -2.54 19.57 -16.35
CA SER A 380 -2.65 19.51 -17.80
C SER A 380 -3.87 18.71 -18.23
N GLN A 381 -4.97 19.40 -18.49
CA GLN A 381 -6.19 18.79 -19.02
C GLN A 381 -6.25 19.00 -20.53
N LYS A 382 -6.23 17.90 -21.29
CA LYS A 382 -6.19 17.92 -22.77
C LYS A 382 -5.04 18.80 -23.31
N GLY A 383 -3.90 18.81 -22.61
CA GLY A 383 -2.71 19.58 -22.96
C GLY A 383 -2.77 21.08 -22.64
N SER A 384 -3.83 21.55 -21.98
CA SER A 384 -3.97 22.93 -21.51
C SER A 384 -4.00 22.99 -19.99
N GLU A 385 -3.56 24.11 -19.41
CA GLU A 385 -3.66 24.30 -17.96
C GLU A 385 -5.13 24.32 -17.54
N LEU A 386 -5.49 23.52 -16.54
CA LEU A 386 -6.83 23.49 -15.98
C LEU A 386 -7.11 24.80 -15.24
N VAL A 387 -8.20 25.45 -15.62
CA VAL A 387 -8.69 26.66 -14.93
C VAL A 387 -9.44 26.23 -13.68
N LEU A 388 -8.86 26.47 -12.50
CA LEU A 388 -9.42 26.01 -11.21
C LEU A 388 -10.80 26.60 -10.90
N ASP A 389 -11.14 27.76 -11.46
CA ASP A 389 -12.48 28.36 -11.34
C ASP A 389 -13.61 27.48 -11.87
N THR A 390 -13.32 26.60 -12.83
CA THR A 390 -14.32 25.73 -13.47
C THR A 390 -14.75 24.53 -12.61
N ILE A 391 -14.02 24.24 -11.52
CA ILE A 391 -14.25 23.08 -10.66
C ILE A 391 -14.64 23.44 -9.22
N LYS A 392 -14.71 24.74 -8.88
CA LYS A 392 -14.97 25.21 -7.51
C LYS A 392 -16.24 24.61 -6.91
N ASP A 393 -17.30 24.52 -7.69
CA ASP A 393 -18.60 24.02 -7.23
C ASP A 393 -18.62 22.51 -6.94
N LYS A 394 -17.58 21.77 -7.38
CA LYS A 394 -17.43 20.34 -7.10
C LYS A 394 -16.66 20.06 -5.80
N LEU A 395 -15.98 21.06 -5.25
CA LEU A 395 -15.11 20.91 -4.10
C LEU A 395 -15.91 21.00 -2.80
N GLY A 396 -15.66 20.05 -1.90
CA GLY A 396 -16.27 20.01 -0.58
C GLY A 396 -15.63 21.02 0.39
N PRO A 397 -16.27 21.25 1.55
CA PRO A 397 -15.73 22.13 2.59
C PRO A 397 -14.30 21.73 3.00
N GLY A 398 -13.39 22.70 3.06
CA GLY A 398 -12.00 22.48 3.48
C GLY A 398 -11.06 21.96 2.39
N ALA A 399 -11.55 21.73 1.17
CA ALA A 399 -10.70 21.35 0.06
C ALA A 399 -9.68 22.45 -0.29
N LYS A 400 -8.48 22.05 -0.67
CA LYS A 400 -7.41 22.94 -1.14
C LYS A 400 -6.82 22.38 -2.42
N VAL A 401 -6.78 23.18 -3.48
CA VAL A 401 -6.11 22.84 -4.73
C VAL A 401 -5.15 23.96 -5.08
N THR A 402 -3.86 23.62 -5.18
CA THR A 402 -2.78 24.56 -5.47
C THR A 402 -2.00 24.06 -6.69
N ALA A 403 -1.85 24.93 -7.68
CA ALA A 403 -0.99 24.72 -8.83
C ALA A 403 0.25 25.61 -8.68
N THR A 404 1.44 25.01 -8.83
CA THR A 404 2.72 25.74 -8.79
C THR A 404 3.51 25.56 -10.07
N ASP A 405 4.25 26.59 -10.45
CA ASP A 405 5.28 26.46 -11.49
C ASP A 405 6.46 25.59 -11.02
N ALA A 406 7.44 25.41 -11.90
CA ALA A 406 8.60 24.57 -11.64
C ALA A 406 9.54 25.10 -10.54
N ASP A 407 9.52 26.41 -10.29
CA ASP A 407 10.25 27.02 -9.16
C ASP A 407 9.49 26.88 -7.83
N GLY A 408 8.25 26.38 -7.88
CA GLY A 408 7.39 26.18 -6.72
C GLY A 408 6.57 27.42 -6.34
N LYS A 409 6.52 28.44 -7.19
CA LYS A 409 5.66 29.60 -6.98
C LYS A 409 4.23 29.25 -7.37
N VAL A 410 3.28 29.66 -6.53
CA VAL A 410 1.84 29.48 -6.79
C VAL A 410 1.43 30.29 -8.03
N ILE A 411 0.86 29.60 -9.01
CA ILE A 411 0.36 30.19 -10.26
C ILE A 411 -1.16 30.22 -10.32
N ASP A 412 -1.82 29.26 -9.68
CA ASP A 412 -3.26 29.22 -9.51
C ASP A 412 -3.60 28.48 -8.22
N GLN A 413 -4.68 28.89 -7.55
CA GLN A 413 -5.15 28.23 -6.35
C GLN A 413 -6.65 28.45 -6.22
N VAL A 414 -7.40 27.39 -5.86
CA VAL A 414 -8.80 27.58 -5.49
C VAL A 414 -8.83 28.49 -4.26
N PRO A 415 -9.53 29.64 -4.32
CA PRO A 415 -9.64 30.53 -3.18
C PRO A 415 -10.19 29.72 -2.02
N THR A 416 -9.45 29.69 -0.91
CA THR A 416 -10.04 29.25 0.37
C THR A 416 -11.35 29.99 0.52
N PRO A 417 -12.49 29.32 0.80
CA PRO A 417 -13.70 30.05 1.13
C PRO A 417 -13.31 31.03 2.22
N ARG A 418 -13.54 32.33 1.98
CA ARG A 418 -13.55 33.28 3.10
C ARG A 418 -14.44 32.64 4.17
N PRO A 419 -14.08 32.73 5.47
CA PRO A 419 -15.04 32.41 6.51
C PRO A 419 -16.34 33.09 6.10
N VAL A 420 -17.39 32.29 5.93
CA VAL A 420 -18.70 32.81 5.56
C VAL A 420 -18.95 33.94 6.55
N GLU A 421 -18.95 35.19 6.08
CA GLU A 421 -19.41 36.28 6.94
C GLU A 421 -20.79 35.80 7.40
N PRO A 422 -21.04 35.71 8.72
CA PRO A 422 -22.35 35.33 9.17
C PRO A 422 -23.32 36.31 8.53
N GLU A 423 -24.19 35.79 7.66
CA GLU A 423 -25.36 36.50 7.13
C GLU A 423 -25.93 37.29 8.31
N GLY A 424 -25.88 38.61 8.18
CA GLY A 424 -26.04 39.52 9.30
C GLY A 424 -27.30 39.18 10.11
N PRO A 425 -27.24 39.20 11.45
CA PRO A 425 -28.42 38.95 12.24
C PRO A 425 -29.43 40.07 11.95
N VAL A 426 -30.58 39.71 11.40
CA VAL A 426 -31.76 40.58 11.40
C VAL A 426 -32.20 40.68 12.86
N ILE A 427 -31.83 41.77 13.55
CA ILE A 427 -32.36 42.09 14.88
C ILE A 427 -32.90 43.53 14.85
N PRO A 428 -34.09 43.79 15.43
CA PRO A 428 -34.74 45.10 15.39
C PRO A 428 -33.93 46.16 16.13
N GLU A 429 -34.00 47.39 15.65
CA GLU A 429 -33.49 48.57 16.33
C GLU A 429 -34.18 48.77 17.67
N GLU A 430 -33.40 48.87 18.75
CA GLU A 430 -33.61 49.87 19.81
C GLU A 430 -32.24 50.33 20.31
N SER A 431 -32.21 51.60 20.70
CA SER A 431 -31.06 52.48 20.57
C SER A 431 -30.04 52.45 21.74
N SER A 432 -28.80 52.77 21.37
CA SER A 432 -27.84 53.70 22.02
C SER A 432 -26.82 53.24 23.10
N SER A 433 -25.53 53.46 22.72
CA SER A 433 -24.34 53.87 23.51
C SER A 433 -23.77 52.90 24.56
N SER A 434 -22.47 52.77 24.84
CA SER A 434 -21.18 53.18 24.25
C SER A 434 -20.08 52.48 25.09
N SER A 435 -18.97 52.10 24.45
CA SER A 435 -17.62 51.92 25.04
C SER A 435 -17.41 50.80 26.08
N ASP A 436 -16.63 49.76 25.72
CA ASP A 436 -15.26 49.53 26.21
C ASP A 436 -14.74 48.15 25.77
N GLY A 437 -13.42 48.06 25.62
CA GLY A 437 -12.73 47.02 24.86
C GLY A 437 -12.69 45.62 25.48
N GLY A 438 -12.08 44.69 24.74
CA GLY A 438 -11.78 43.35 25.25
C GLY A 438 -11.47 42.35 24.15
N SER A 439 -10.19 42.06 23.96
CA SER A 439 -9.67 40.92 23.20
C SER A 439 -10.17 39.58 23.77
N ALA A 440 -10.45 38.58 22.92
CA ALA A 440 -10.58 37.16 23.30
C ALA A 440 -10.05 36.30 22.14
N THR A 441 -8.85 35.70 22.20
CA THR A 441 -8.44 34.39 22.77
C THR A 441 -9.01 33.13 22.09
N PRO A 442 -8.20 32.05 21.98
CA PRO A 442 -8.45 30.88 21.12
C PRO A 442 -9.41 29.85 21.76
N SER A 443 -9.94 28.96 20.93
CA SER A 443 -10.83 27.83 21.27
C SER A 443 -10.36 27.03 22.49
N ALA A 444 -11.28 26.82 23.44
CA ALA A 444 -11.04 26.11 24.69
C ALA A 444 -11.42 24.62 24.60
N PRO A 445 -10.70 23.73 25.30
CA PRO A 445 -11.10 22.33 25.46
C PRO A 445 -12.39 22.23 26.30
N ALA A 446 -13.32 21.38 25.87
CA ALA A 446 -14.56 21.12 26.62
C ALA A 446 -14.24 20.35 27.92
N SER A 447 -14.89 20.71 29.03
CA SER A 447 -14.75 20.01 30.31
C SER A 447 -15.27 18.57 30.22
N PRO A 448 -14.72 17.60 30.98
CA PRO A 448 -15.25 16.24 30.99
C PRO A 448 -16.68 16.23 31.53
N LEU A 449 -17.64 15.91 30.65
CA LEU A 449 -19.06 15.82 30.99
C LEU A 449 -19.33 14.48 31.69
N PRO A 450 -19.89 14.49 32.91
CA PRO A 450 -20.26 13.26 33.60
C PRO A 450 -21.32 12.48 32.80
N GLY A 451 -21.06 11.20 32.53
CA GLY A 451 -21.98 10.33 31.78
C GLY A 451 -21.67 10.17 30.29
N LEU A 452 -20.55 10.72 29.81
CA LEU A 452 -19.94 10.43 28.51
C LEU A 452 -18.71 9.54 28.74
N THR A 453 -18.69 8.35 28.14
CA THR A 453 -17.51 7.47 28.21
C THR A 453 -17.19 6.87 26.84
N VAL A 454 -15.92 6.56 26.63
CA VAL A 454 -15.46 5.80 25.46
C VAL A 454 -14.85 4.50 25.97
N THR A 455 -15.29 3.38 25.41
CA THR A 455 -14.76 2.05 25.77
C THR A 455 -14.13 1.34 24.58
N ASP A 456 -13.13 0.50 24.83
CA ASP A 456 -12.57 -0.40 23.82
C ASP A 456 -13.42 -1.67 23.62
N LYS A 457 -12.94 -2.61 22.80
CA LYS A 457 -13.62 -3.89 22.51
C LYS A 457 -13.85 -4.77 23.74
N SER A 458 -13.07 -4.60 24.80
CA SER A 458 -13.19 -5.34 26.07
C SER A 458 -14.14 -4.66 27.07
N GLY A 459 -14.62 -3.46 26.73
CA GLY A 459 -15.43 -2.63 27.62
C GLY A 459 -14.61 -1.77 28.58
N ALA A 460 -13.28 -1.76 28.47
CA ALA A 460 -12.42 -0.90 29.28
C ALA A 460 -12.53 0.55 28.83
N VAL A 461 -12.63 1.49 29.78
CA VAL A 461 -12.67 2.93 29.49
C VAL A 461 -11.31 3.36 28.95
N ILE A 462 -11.32 4.09 27.83
CA ILE A 462 -10.13 4.59 27.15
C ILE A 462 -10.19 6.12 26.98
N ASP A 463 -9.01 6.73 26.86
CA ASP A 463 -8.90 8.17 26.66
C ASP A 463 -9.49 8.59 25.31
N SER A 464 -10.10 9.76 25.29
CA SER A 464 -10.65 10.40 24.10
C SER A 464 -10.45 11.92 24.17
N ILE A 465 -10.44 12.56 23.02
CA ILE A 465 -10.33 14.02 22.91
C ILE A 465 -11.70 14.56 22.51
N SER A 466 -12.27 15.44 23.33
CA SER A 466 -13.55 16.08 23.05
C SER A 466 -13.34 17.56 22.70
N THR A 467 -13.83 17.98 21.54
CA THR A 467 -13.78 19.37 21.08
C THR A 467 -15.18 19.85 20.72
N GLN A 468 -15.53 21.05 21.19
CA GLN A 468 -16.77 21.70 20.82
C GLN A 468 -16.50 22.73 19.72
N SER A 469 -17.23 22.65 18.62
CA SER A 469 -17.22 23.64 17.56
C SER A 469 -18.66 24.08 17.27
N GLY A 470 -19.01 25.30 17.68
CA GLY A 470 -20.38 25.78 17.64
C GLY A 470 -21.34 24.88 18.43
N ASN A 471 -22.36 24.37 17.76
CA ASN A 471 -23.39 23.49 18.33
C ASN A 471 -23.08 21.99 18.14
N THR A 472 -21.85 21.63 17.77
CA THR A 472 -21.44 20.24 17.58
C THR A 472 -20.33 19.86 18.55
N LEU A 473 -20.52 18.74 19.25
CA LEU A 473 -19.50 18.11 20.09
C LEU A 473 -18.84 16.97 19.31
N THR A 474 -17.53 17.05 19.10
CA THR A 474 -16.75 15.99 18.44
C THR A 474 -15.93 15.22 19.46
N VAL A 475 -16.03 13.90 19.44
CA VAL A 475 -15.29 12.97 20.31
C VAL A 475 -14.40 12.08 19.43
N CYS A 476 -13.09 12.27 19.52
CA CYS A 476 -12.09 11.58 18.71
C CYS A 476 -11.32 10.54 19.51
N VAL A 477 -11.09 9.37 18.90
CA VAL A 477 -10.38 8.22 19.49
C VAL A 477 -9.40 7.64 18.48
N GLY A 478 -8.12 7.52 18.88
CA GLY A 478 -7.05 6.92 18.08
C GLY A 478 -7.09 5.39 18.01
N ARG A 479 -8.27 4.78 17.82
CA ARG A 479 -8.47 3.33 17.73
C ARG A 479 -9.32 2.99 16.50
N PHE A 480 -9.19 1.76 15.98
CA PHE A 480 -10.02 1.24 14.88
C PHE A 480 -11.40 0.79 15.33
N THR A 481 -11.52 0.38 16.60
CA THR A 481 -12.77 -0.09 17.21
C THR A 481 -12.91 0.57 18.58
N ALA A 482 -14.02 1.26 18.78
CA ALA A 482 -14.37 1.88 20.05
C ALA A 482 -15.89 2.08 20.13
N SER A 483 -16.39 2.17 21.35
CA SER A 483 -17.79 2.47 21.62
C SER A 483 -17.92 3.77 22.38
N PHE A 484 -18.67 4.70 21.82
CA PHE A 484 -19.12 5.91 22.50
C PHE A 484 -20.40 5.63 23.26
N ARG A 485 -20.42 6.01 24.53
CA ARG A 485 -21.51 5.76 25.47
C ARG A 485 -21.96 7.07 26.07
N ILE A 486 -23.26 7.34 26.01
CA ILE A 486 -23.84 8.55 26.61
C ILE A 486 -25.20 8.26 27.25
N SER A 487 -25.37 8.76 28.48
CA SER A 487 -26.66 8.69 29.19
C SER A 487 -27.66 9.74 28.68
N LEU A 488 -28.95 9.46 28.83
CA LEU A 488 -30.01 10.42 28.48
C LEU A 488 -29.91 11.73 29.28
N ALA A 489 -29.49 11.67 30.54
CA ALA A 489 -29.26 12.84 31.37
C ALA A 489 -28.15 13.74 30.78
N ALA A 490 -27.05 13.14 30.32
CA ALA A 490 -25.97 13.85 29.65
C ALA A 490 -26.42 14.44 28.30
N LEU A 491 -27.26 13.74 27.53
CA LEU A 491 -27.85 14.29 26.30
C LEU A 491 -28.75 15.51 26.57
N ARG A 492 -29.55 15.49 27.65
CA ARG A 492 -30.38 16.64 28.05
C ARG A 492 -29.52 17.83 28.47
N GLN A 493 -28.41 17.58 29.16
CA GLN A 493 -27.44 18.60 29.52
C GLN A 493 -26.79 19.21 28.28
N LEU A 494 -26.31 18.40 27.34
CA LEU A 494 -25.75 18.85 26.06
C LEU A 494 -26.74 19.74 25.30
N ARG A 495 -28.02 19.35 25.25
CA ARG A 495 -29.07 20.17 24.63
C ARG A 495 -29.26 21.51 25.35
N ALA A 496 -29.24 21.53 26.68
CA ALA A 496 -29.34 22.76 27.47
C ALA A 496 -28.12 23.68 27.28
N GLU A 497 -26.95 23.10 27.01
CA GLU A 497 -25.71 23.80 26.64
C GLU A 497 -25.69 24.22 25.15
N GLY A 498 -26.76 23.96 24.40
CA GLY A 498 -26.92 24.37 23.01
C GLY A 498 -26.29 23.43 21.99
N ILE A 499 -25.78 22.26 22.39
CA ILE A 499 -25.27 21.23 21.48
C ILE A 499 -26.45 20.55 20.78
N LYS A 500 -26.40 20.53 19.45
CA LYS A 500 -27.42 19.94 18.57
C LYS A 500 -26.96 18.61 17.96
N ALA A 501 -25.66 18.41 17.82
CA ALA A 501 -25.11 17.19 17.23
C ALA A 501 -23.87 16.69 17.98
N ILE A 502 -23.68 15.37 17.96
CA ILE A 502 -22.49 14.70 18.49
C ILE A 502 -21.85 13.92 17.35
N THR A 503 -20.56 14.15 17.11
CA THR A 503 -19.77 13.39 16.15
C THR A 503 -18.80 12.49 16.91
N PHE A 504 -18.93 11.18 16.73
CA PHE A 504 -17.95 10.22 17.23
C PHE A 504 -17.03 9.79 16.10
N GLN A 505 -15.72 9.85 16.32
CA GLN A 505 -14.71 9.59 15.31
C GLN A 505 -13.65 8.59 15.81
N THR A 506 -13.55 7.48 15.11
CA THR A 506 -12.43 6.54 15.16
C THR A 506 -11.53 6.74 13.94
N ILE A 507 -10.40 6.02 13.84
CA ILE A 507 -9.44 6.18 12.73
C ILE A 507 -10.10 6.00 11.35
N LEU A 508 -11.09 5.10 11.24
CA LEU A 508 -11.68 4.68 9.97
C LEU A 508 -13.18 4.97 9.83
N CYS A 509 -13.82 5.53 10.86
CA CYS A 509 -15.25 5.77 10.84
C CYS A 509 -15.60 7.05 11.61
N SER A 510 -16.51 7.84 11.05
CA SER A 510 -17.04 9.05 11.65
C SER A 510 -18.56 9.01 11.52
N THR A 511 -19.25 9.07 12.65
CA THR A 511 -20.72 9.06 12.69
C THR A 511 -21.19 10.28 13.46
N THR A 512 -22.10 11.05 12.85
CA THR A 512 -22.74 12.21 13.49
C THR A 512 -24.18 11.88 13.80
N LEU A 513 -24.58 12.13 15.05
CA LEU A 513 -25.92 11.89 15.57
C LEU A 513 -26.53 13.19 16.09
N SER A 514 -27.81 13.40 15.83
CA SER A 514 -28.55 14.52 16.40
C SER A 514 -28.88 14.25 17.87
N VAL A 515 -28.67 15.25 18.74
CA VAL A 515 -29.01 15.15 20.16
C VAL A 515 -30.52 15.01 20.34
N ASP A 516 -31.32 15.72 19.55
CA ASP A 516 -32.78 15.65 19.62
C ASP A 516 -33.32 14.29 19.16
N GLU A 517 -32.69 13.67 18.16
CA GLU A 517 -33.06 12.32 17.71
C GLU A 517 -32.70 11.26 18.75
N LEU A 518 -31.51 11.36 19.35
CA LEU A 518 -31.11 10.45 20.43
C LEU A 518 -32.02 10.57 21.66
N LEU A 519 -32.45 11.79 22.01
CA LEU A 519 -33.40 12.03 23.09
C LEU A 519 -34.80 11.47 22.79
N ALA A 520 -35.21 11.43 21.51
CA ALA A 520 -36.51 10.91 21.09
C ALA A 520 -36.56 9.38 21.04
N MET A 521 -35.41 8.70 20.95
CA MET A 521 -35.31 7.25 20.80
C MET A 521 -35.20 6.47 22.12
N GLY A 522 -34.83 7.11 23.24
CA GLY A 522 -34.52 6.42 24.50
C GLY A 522 -35.62 6.41 25.57
N GLY A 523 -35.67 5.34 26.37
CA GLY A 523 -36.45 5.27 27.61
C GLY A 523 -35.85 6.09 28.78
N GLU A 524 -36.60 6.29 29.87
CA GLU A 524 -36.28 7.26 30.95
C GLU A 524 -34.89 7.07 31.60
N ASP A 525 -34.31 5.86 31.51
CA ASP A 525 -32.99 5.47 32.04
C ASP A 525 -32.07 4.77 31.00
N ALA A 526 -32.32 4.98 29.71
CA ALA A 526 -31.59 4.32 28.63
C ALA A 526 -30.21 4.94 28.31
N GLU A 527 -29.23 4.09 28.00
CA GLU A 527 -27.93 4.50 27.46
C GLU A 527 -27.94 4.38 25.93
N ALA A 528 -27.40 5.39 25.24
CA ALA A 528 -27.10 5.31 23.82
C ALA A 528 -25.64 4.86 23.62
N VAL A 529 -25.46 3.77 22.88
CA VAL A 529 -24.15 3.19 22.59
C VAL A 529 -23.93 3.19 21.08
N LEU A 530 -23.02 4.04 20.62
CA LEU A 530 -22.54 4.04 19.24
C LEU A 530 -21.22 3.29 19.16
N THR A 531 -21.21 2.16 18.46
CA THR A 531 -20.00 1.35 18.27
C THR A 531 -19.49 1.47 16.85
N HIS A 532 -18.21 1.81 16.72
CA HIS A 532 -17.48 1.72 15.46
C HIS A 532 -16.66 0.44 15.45
N ARG A 533 -16.74 -0.35 14.37
CA ARG A 533 -15.86 -1.49 14.08
C ARG A 533 -15.28 -1.29 12.70
N PHE A 534 -14.04 -0.84 12.62
CA PHE A 534 -13.42 -0.43 11.35
C PHE A 534 -14.25 0.66 10.67
N THR A 535 -14.83 0.40 9.50
CA THR A 535 -15.69 1.33 8.75
C THR A 535 -17.16 1.25 9.14
N ASP A 536 -17.58 0.18 9.83
CA ASP A 536 -18.97 -0.05 10.20
C ASP A 536 -19.35 0.70 11.48
N SER A 537 -20.55 1.26 11.51
CA SER A 537 -21.14 1.84 12.71
C SER A 537 -22.47 1.18 13.07
N SER A 538 -22.69 0.97 14.37
CA SER A 538 -23.93 0.45 14.91
C SER A 538 -24.34 1.28 16.12
N LEU A 539 -25.56 1.84 16.09
CA LEU A 539 -26.16 2.54 17.22
C LEU A 539 -27.16 1.62 17.92
N THR A 540 -26.99 1.43 19.22
CA THR A 540 -27.97 0.78 20.09
C THR A 540 -28.49 1.84 21.07
N VAL A 541 -29.82 1.99 21.15
CA VAL A 541 -30.48 2.84 22.16
C VAL A 541 -31.32 1.92 23.04
N GLY A 542 -31.11 2.00 24.36
CA GLY A 542 -31.76 1.14 25.36
C GLY A 542 -33.22 1.47 25.67
#